data_AF-A0A7U2F2D0-F1
#
_entry.id   AF-A0A7U2F2D0-F1
#
_cell.length_a   1.000
_cell.length_b   1.000
_cell.length_c   1.000
_cell.angle_alpha   90.00
_cell.angle_beta   90.00
_cell.angle_gamma   90.00
#
_symmetry.space_group_name_H-M   'P 1'
#
loop_
_entity.id
_entity.type
_entity.pdbx_description
1 polymer ?
#
loop_
_entity_poly.entity_id
_entity_poly.type
_entity_poly.pdbx_seq_one_letter_code
_entity_poly.pdbx_strand_id
1 'polypeptide(L)'
;HFFKMPFLIRPPQHTTDPNNPIHAHIVIEPDSNERTILHDLQAWGWRITRHDFNDAEFVYTLGAMERDVKRRRRQTHAIAGELHGYRERLTLEGVWEMEAERVLTDDTCGSPIPRPGEENVRLFQESDGEGA
;
A
#
# COMPACT_ATOMS: atom_id res chain seq x y z
N HIS A 1 -4.60 -11.29 -30.08
CA HIS A 1 -3.88 -10.34 -29.20
C HIS A 1 -4.52 -10.37 -27.83
N PHE A 2 -3.83 -10.91 -26.82
CA PHE A 2 -4.28 -10.75 -25.43
C PHE A 2 -3.83 -9.36 -24.98
N PHE A 3 -4.77 -8.42 -24.83
CA PHE A 3 -4.49 -7.17 -24.13
C PHE A 3 -4.13 -7.55 -22.68
N LYS A 4 -2.88 -7.30 -22.29
CA LYS A 4 -2.40 -7.62 -20.95
C LYS A 4 -3.02 -6.63 -19.97
N MET A 5 -3.78 -7.14 -19.00
CA MET A 5 -4.50 -6.32 -18.03
C MET A 5 -3.54 -5.69 -17.02
N PRO A 6 -3.39 -4.36 -16.96
CA PRO A 6 -2.56 -3.71 -15.97
C PRO A 6 -3.02 -3.94 -14.53
N PHE A 7 -2.05 -4.04 -13.64
CA PHE A 7 -2.23 -3.91 -12.21
C PHE A 7 -2.17 -2.45 -11.81
N LEU A 8 -3.14 -2.05 -10.99
CA LEU A 8 -3.20 -0.77 -10.35
C LEU A 8 -2.99 -0.97 -8.85
N ILE A 9 -1.91 -0.39 -8.34
CA ILE A 9 -1.42 -0.57 -6.98
C ILE A 9 -1.65 0.73 -6.25
N ARG A 10 -2.35 0.69 -5.12
CA ARG A 10 -2.70 1.87 -4.35
C ARG A 10 -2.45 1.67 -2.87
N PRO A 11 -2.13 2.75 -2.15
CA PRO A 11 -2.03 2.67 -0.70
C PRO A 11 -3.35 2.18 -0.07
N PRO A 12 -3.29 1.66 1.16
CA PRO A 12 -4.47 1.37 1.94
C PRO A 12 -5.40 2.60 2.06
N GLN A 13 -6.72 2.36 2.10
CA GLN A 13 -7.71 3.46 2.15
C GLN A 13 -7.55 4.38 3.36
N HIS A 14 -7.02 3.86 4.47
CA HIS A 14 -6.87 4.57 5.73
C HIS A 14 -5.60 5.45 5.80
N THR A 15 -4.64 5.28 4.89
CA THR A 15 -3.40 6.07 4.86
C THR A 15 -3.42 7.19 3.83
N THR A 16 -4.46 7.29 3.01
CA THR A 16 -4.49 8.24 1.90
C THR A 16 -5.20 9.52 2.33
N ASP A 17 -4.45 10.64 2.39
CA ASP A 17 -5.06 11.96 2.37
C ASP A 17 -5.90 12.07 1.09
N PRO A 18 -7.22 12.30 1.17
CA PRO A 18 -8.09 12.42 -0.01
C PRO A 18 -7.64 13.53 -0.98
N ASN A 19 -6.76 14.45 -0.55
CA ASN A 19 -6.18 15.49 -1.37
C ASN A 19 -4.91 15.06 -2.15
N ASN A 20 -4.38 13.85 -1.93
CA ASN A 20 -3.13 13.40 -2.55
C ASN A 20 -3.28 12.06 -3.33
N PRO A 21 -3.94 12.08 -4.51
CA PRO A 21 -4.25 10.89 -5.31
C PRO A 21 -3.04 10.19 -5.98
N ILE A 22 -1.81 10.47 -5.55
CA ILE A 22 -0.58 10.32 -6.37
C ILE A 22 0.29 9.11 -6.03
N HIS A 23 -0.06 8.34 -5.00
CA HIS A 23 0.66 7.12 -4.61
C HIS A 23 0.21 5.87 -5.39
N ALA A 24 -0.49 6.03 -6.53
CA ALA A 24 -0.96 4.89 -7.32
C ALA A 24 0.08 4.45 -8.38
N HIS A 25 0.48 3.19 -8.40
CA HIS A 25 1.45 2.65 -9.38
C HIS A 25 0.76 1.74 -10.40
N ILE A 26 1.26 1.71 -11.63
CA ILE A 26 0.73 0.87 -12.71
C ILE A 26 1.83 -0.10 -13.15
N VAL A 27 1.51 -1.40 -13.20
CA VAL A 27 2.39 -2.47 -13.71
C VAL A 27 1.62 -3.27 -14.75
N ILE A 28 2.09 -3.31 -16.00
CA ILE A 28 1.39 -3.99 -17.10
C ILE A 28 1.82 -5.47 -17.20
N GLU A 29 3.06 -5.77 -16.82
CA GLU A 29 3.65 -7.10 -16.93
C GLU A 29 4.66 -7.33 -15.81
N PRO A 30 4.22 -7.81 -14.62
CA PRO A 30 5.14 -7.94 -13.51
C PRO A 30 6.17 -9.03 -13.77
N ASP A 31 7.45 -8.66 -13.70
CA ASP A 31 8.58 -9.59 -13.69
C ASP A 31 8.62 -10.40 -12.36
N SER A 32 9.63 -11.26 -12.19
CA SER A 32 9.73 -12.07 -10.96
C SER A 32 9.91 -11.23 -9.70
N ASN A 33 10.64 -10.11 -9.78
CA ASN A 33 10.90 -9.22 -8.66
C ASN A 33 9.65 -8.39 -8.32
N GLU A 34 9.02 -7.82 -9.34
CA GLU A 34 7.77 -7.07 -9.20
C GLU A 34 6.66 -7.94 -8.62
N ARG A 35 6.60 -9.23 -8.97
CA ARG A 35 5.64 -10.16 -8.34
C ARG A 35 5.87 -10.30 -6.84
N THR A 36 7.12 -10.37 -6.38
CA THR A 36 7.45 -10.40 -4.95
C THR A 36 7.04 -9.10 -4.28
N ILE A 37 7.37 -7.96 -4.89
CA ILE A 37 6.99 -6.64 -4.37
C ILE A 37 5.46 -6.52 -4.27
N LEU A 38 4.71 -6.94 -5.30
CA LEU A 38 3.24 -6.92 -5.28
C LEU A 38 2.69 -7.81 -4.17
N HIS A 39 3.26 -9.00 -3.97
CA HIS A 39 2.85 -9.90 -2.90
C HIS A 39 3.05 -9.26 -1.52
N ASP A 40 4.20 -8.66 -1.27
CA ASP A 40 4.53 -8.04 0.01
C ASP A 40 3.67 -6.80 0.28
N LEU A 41 3.51 -5.94 -0.72
CA LEU A 41 2.62 -4.78 -0.63
C LEU A 41 1.19 -5.22 -0.32
N GLN A 42 0.70 -6.30 -0.96
CA GLN A 42 -0.62 -6.86 -0.65
C GLN A 42 -0.71 -7.35 0.79
N ALA A 43 0.33 -8.02 1.30
CA ALA A 43 0.40 -8.48 2.69
C ALA A 43 0.39 -7.31 3.69
N TRP A 44 0.99 -6.17 3.33
CA TRP A 44 0.97 -4.93 4.10
C TRP A 44 -0.31 -4.10 3.89
N GLY A 45 -1.31 -4.65 3.20
CA GLY A 45 -2.64 -4.04 3.06
C GLY A 45 -2.80 -3.07 1.89
N TRP A 46 -1.82 -3.00 0.97
CA TRP A 46 -1.98 -2.25 -0.27
C TRP A 46 -3.04 -2.87 -1.17
N ARG A 47 -3.76 -2.01 -1.89
CA ARG A 47 -4.81 -2.42 -2.81
C ARG A 47 -4.22 -2.65 -4.18
N ILE A 48 -4.25 -3.91 -4.64
CA ILE A 48 -3.75 -4.31 -5.95
C ILE A 48 -4.92 -4.85 -6.77
N THR A 49 -5.31 -4.13 -7.81
CA THR A 49 -6.46 -4.46 -8.65
C THR A 49 -6.03 -4.62 -10.11
N ARG A 50 -6.64 -5.56 -10.85
CA ARG A 50 -6.42 -5.70 -12.29
C ARG A 50 -7.49 -4.95 -13.05
N HIS A 51 -7.09 -4.22 -14.08
CA HIS A 51 -7.99 -3.41 -14.90
C HIS A 51 -7.80 -3.71 -16.38
N ASP A 52 -8.81 -3.38 -17.19
CA ASP A 52 -8.66 -3.17 -18.63
C ASP A 52 -8.08 -1.76 -18.85
N PHE A 53 -7.37 -1.54 -19.95
CA PHE A 53 -6.96 -0.20 -20.37
C PHE A 53 -8.14 0.75 -20.63
N ASN A 54 -9.32 0.21 -20.96
CA ASN A 54 -10.53 0.99 -21.17
C ASN A 54 -11.38 1.16 -19.91
N ASP A 55 -10.95 0.60 -18.77
CA ASP A 55 -11.67 0.73 -17.51
C ASP A 55 -11.66 2.19 -17.03
N ALA A 56 -12.82 2.70 -16.64
CA ALA A 56 -12.99 4.12 -16.29
C ALA A 56 -12.12 4.53 -15.11
N GLU A 57 -11.95 3.64 -14.12
CA GLU A 57 -11.10 3.89 -12.96
C GLU A 57 -9.61 3.92 -13.33
N PHE A 58 -9.19 3.00 -14.20
CA PHE A 58 -7.84 2.98 -14.75
C PHE A 58 -7.52 4.25 -15.54
N VAL A 59 -8.37 4.64 -16.49
CA VAL A 59 -8.20 5.84 -17.32
C VAL A 59 -8.17 7.10 -16.46
N TYR A 60 -9.05 7.20 -15.46
CA TYR A 60 -9.05 8.32 -14.52
C TYR A 60 -7.73 8.42 -13.75
N THR A 61 -7.24 7.29 -13.24
CA THR A 61 -6.02 7.23 -12.44
C THR A 61 -4.79 7.57 -13.29
N LEU A 62 -4.71 7.05 -14.50
CA LEU A 62 -3.67 7.38 -15.47
C LEU A 62 -3.65 8.89 -15.77
N GLY A 63 -4.83 9.47 -16.05
CA GLY A 63 -4.95 10.91 -16.28
C GLY A 63 -4.60 11.76 -15.05
N ALA A 64 -4.84 11.27 -13.83
CA ALA A 64 -4.42 11.93 -12.60
C ALA A 64 -2.89 11.90 -12.43
N MET A 65 -2.24 10.76 -12.72
CA MET A 65 -0.78 10.62 -12.70
C MET A 65 -0.13 11.57 -13.71
N GLU A 66 -0.66 11.67 -14.93
CA GLU A 66 -0.13 12.60 -15.94
C GLU A 66 -0.25 14.07 -15.51
N ARG A 67 -1.39 14.44 -14.92
CA ARG A 67 -1.60 15.80 -14.39
C ARG A 67 -0.62 16.12 -13.28
N ASP A 68 -0.32 15.16 -12.42
CA ASP A 68 0.68 15.34 -11.37
C ASP A 68 2.09 15.53 -11.94
N VAL A 69 2.51 14.71 -12.91
CA VAL A 69 3.81 14.89 -13.60
C VAL A 69 3.89 16.29 -14.22
N LYS A 70 2.83 16.74 -14.91
CA LYS A 70 2.76 18.08 -15.49
C LYS A 70 2.82 19.17 -14.42
N ARG A 71 2.13 18.99 -13.28
CA ARG A 71 2.14 19.93 -12.16
C ARG A 71 3.52 20.06 -11.54
N ARG A 72 4.19 18.93 -11.24
CA ARG A 72 5.56 18.93 -10.70
C ARG A 72 6.54 19.63 -11.63
N ARG A 73 6.48 19.34 -12.94
CA ARG A 73 7.31 20.02 -13.94
C ARG A 73 7.13 21.54 -13.93
N ARG A 74 5.92 22.05 -13.70
CA ARG A 74 5.65 23.49 -13.60
C ARG A 74 6.18 24.12 -12.31
N GLN A 75 6.29 23.32 -11.24
CA GLN A 75 6.81 23.74 -9.94
C GLN A 75 8.34 23.57 -9.83
N THR A 76 8.94 22.81 -10.73
CA THR A 76 10.40 22.67 -10.83
C THR A 76 10.99 23.88 -11.55
N HIS A 77 11.91 24.58 -10.89
CA HIS A 77 12.64 25.71 -11.46
C HIS A 77 14.15 25.44 -11.37
N ALA A 78 14.90 25.77 -12.42
CA ALA A 78 16.36 25.75 -12.38
C ALA A 78 16.87 27.09 -11.85
N ILE A 79 17.53 27.08 -10.69
CA ILE A 79 18.18 28.26 -10.09
C ILE A 79 19.67 27.95 -9.99
N ALA A 80 20.52 28.78 -10.62
CA ALA A 80 21.98 28.61 -10.62
C ALA A 80 22.47 27.21 -11.07
N GLY A 81 21.73 26.53 -11.95
CA GLY A 81 22.06 25.18 -12.42
C GLY A 81 21.51 24.05 -11.54
N GLU A 82 20.90 24.37 -10.40
CA GLU A 82 20.25 23.40 -9.51
C GLU A 82 18.73 23.39 -9.73
N LEU A 83 18.17 22.19 -9.89
CA LEU A 83 16.72 22.00 -9.98
C LEU A 83 16.08 22.13 -8.58
N HIS A 84 15.48 23.27 -8.31
CA HIS A 84 14.68 23.51 -7.11
C HIS A 84 13.24 23.04 -7.30
N GLY A 85 12.71 22.33 -6.30
CA GLY A 85 11.34 21.83 -6.30
C GLY A 85 11.10 20.55 -7.12
N TYR A 86 12.16 19.93 -7.66
CA TYR A 86 12.07 18.60 -8.25
C TYR A 86 11.92 17.56 -7.15
N ARG A 87 10.78 16.88 -7.11
CA ARG A 87 10.59 15.66 -6.31
C ARG A 87 10.30 14.51 -7.24
N GLU A 88 11.29 13.64 -7.39
CA GLU A 88 11.13 12.40 -8.16
C GLU A 88 9.99 11.57 -7.58
N ARG A 89 9.25 10.92 -8.47
CA ARG A 89 8.23 9.98 -8.04
C ARG A 89 8.93 8.74 -7.54
N LEU A 90 8.57 8.27 -6.35
CA LEU A 90 9.05 6.98 -5.85
C LEU A 90 8.76 5.90 -6.89
N THR A 91 9.73 5.02 -7.10
CA THR A 91 9.55 3.80 -7.89
C THR A 91 8.71 2.81 -7.09
N LEU A 92 8.22 1.74 -7.75
CA LEU A 92 7.51 0.68 -7.03
C LEU A 92 8.41 0.03 -5.96
N GLU A 93 9.68 -0.17 -6.28
CA GLU A 93 10.71 -0.65 -5.35
C GLU A 93 10.94 0.33 -4.20
N GLY A 94 11.06 1.63 -4.46
CA GLY A 94 11.22 2.62 -3.38
C GLY A 94 10.00 2.73 -2.47
N VAL A 95 8.80 2.42 -2.97
CA VAL A 95 7.61 2.27 -2.11
C VAL A 95 7.72 1.01 -1.25
N TRP A 96 8.17 -0.10 -1.82
CA TRP A 96 8.39 -1.33 -1.07
C TRP A 96 9.43 -1.16 0.03
N GLU A 97 10.57 -0.52 -0.25
CA GLU A 97 11.62 -0.25 0.75
C GLU A 97 11.09 0.59 1.91
N MET A 98 10.35 1.66 1.61
CA MET A 98 9.74 2.53 2.63
C MET A 98 8.74 1.78 3.51
N GLU A 99 7.89 0.94 2.93
CA GLU A 99 6.92 0.16 3.69
C GLU A 99 7.58 -0.98 4.46
N ALA A 100 8.64 -1.59 3.91
CA ALA A 100 9.44 -2.59 4.61
C ALA A 100 10.08 -2.01 5.88
N GLU A 101 10.70 -0.83 5.78
CA GLU A 101 11.25 -0.10 6.93
C GLU A 101 10.17 0.18 7.97
N ARG A 102 8.99 0.65 7.53
CA ARG A 102 7.86 0.93 8.42
C ARG A 102 7.40 -0.31 9.18
N VAL A 103 7.17 -1.42 8.48
CA VAL A 103 6.74 -2.70 9.10
C VAL A 103 7.77 -3.20 10.10
N LEU A 104 9.07 -3.12 9.77
CA LEU A 104 10.14 -3.50 10.68
C LEU A 104 10.19 -2.63 11.95
N THR A 105 9.82 -1.35 11.84
CA THR A 105 9.80 -0.44 13.00
C THR A 105 8.56 -0.60 13.88
N ASP A 106 7.40 -0.95 13.30
CA ASP A 106 6.13 -1.15 14.02
C ASP A 106 6.15 -2.43 14.89
N ASP A 107 6.88 -3.47 14.46
CA ASP A 107 7.05 -4.71 15.24
C ASP A 107 7.82 -4.52 16.56
N THR A 108 8.44 -3.36 16.80
CA THR A 108 9.16 -3.07 18.05
C THR A 108 8.31 -2.51 19.19
N CYS A 109 7.00 -2.29 19.00
CA CYS A 109 6.14 -1.80 20.07
C CYS A 109 4.74 -2.46 20.11
N GLY A 110 4.68 -3.67 20.68
CA GLY A 110 3.52 -4.08 21.48
C GLY A 110 2.80 -5.35 21.05
N SER A 111 3.27 -6.51 21.51
CA SER A 111 2.55 -7.37 22.48
C SER A 111 3.25 -8.73 22.64
N PRO A 112 3.28 -9.30 23.86
CA PRO A 112 3.96 -10.56 24.13
C PRO A 112 3.22 -11.72 23.46
N ILE A 113 3.94 -12.53 22.71
CA ILE A 113 3.48 -13.80 22.14
C ILE A 113 2.93 -14.69 23.28
N PRO A 114 1.65 -15.09 23.30
CA PRO A 114 1.23 -16.21 24.11
C PRO A 114 1.83 -17.48 23.48
N ARG A 115 2.64 -18.20 24.24
CA ARG A 115 3.23 -19.47 23.79
C ARG A 115 2.11 -20.49 23.54
N PRO A 116 2.23 -21.37 22.52
CA PRO A 116 1.26 -22.43 22.33
C PRO A 116 1.45 -23.47 23.43
N GLY A 117 0.50 -23.58 24.36
CA GLY A 117 0.54 -24.61 25.40
C GLY A 117 -0.24 -24.38 26.69
N GLU A 118 -0.86 -23.22 26.93
CA GLU A 118 -1.73 -23.06 28.11
C GLU A 118 -3.18 -23.44 27.78
N GLU A 119 -3.40 -24.75 27.82
CA GLU A 119 -4.68 -25.38 28.11
C GLU A 119 -5.28 -24.75 29.38
N ASN A 120 -6.27 -23.86 29.21
CA ASN A 120 -7.06 -23.39 30.34
C ASN A 120 -8.32 -24.26 30.47
N VAL A 121 -8.10 -25.48 30.94
CA VAL A 121 -9.13 -26.30 31.57
C VAL A 121 -9.47 -25.66 32.91
N ARG A 122 -10.60 -24.95 32.98
CA ARG A 122 -11.43 -24.80 34.19
C ARG A 122 -12.89 -24.72 33.72
N LEU A 123 -13.55 -25.86 33.56
CA LEU A 123 -14.22 -26.65 34.60
C LEU A 123 -15.44 -25.90 35.18
N PHE A 124 -16.60 -26.45 34.85
CA PHE A 124 -17.91 -26.30 35.47
C PHE A 124 -17.93 -25.63 36.85
N GLN A 125 -18.85 -24.68 37.01
CA GLN A 125 -19.64 -24.58 38.24
C GLN A 125 -21.04 -24.06 37.89
N GLU A 126 -21.98 -25.00 37.80
CA GLU A 126 -23.34 -24.79 38.27
C GLU A 126 -23.29 -24.32 39.72
N SER A 127 -24.10 -23.34 40.07
CA SER A 127 -24.66 -23.20 41.42
C SER A 127 -25.90 -22.32 41.32
N ASP A 128 -27.05 -22.99 41.39
CA ASP A 128 -28.33 -22.42 41.79
C ASP A 128 -28.19 -21.62 43.10
N GLY A 129 -28.88 -20.48 43.16
CA GLY A 129 -28.88 -19.57 44.30
C GLY A 129 -30.24 -18.95 44.49
N GLU A 130 -31.14 -19.75 45.06
CA GLU A 130 -32.45 -19.38 45.58
C GLU A 130 -32.34 -18.50 46.84
N GLY A 131 -33.25 -17.53 46.98
CA GLY A 131 -33.74 -17.04 48.28
C GLY A 131 -33.27 -15.66 48.76
N ALA A 132 -34.18 -14.67 48.69
CA ALA A 132 -34.93 -14.18 49.86
C ALA A 132 -36.03 -13.20 49.41
#